data_AF-A0A952KRU0-F1
#
_entry.id   AF-A0A952KRU0-F1
#
_cell.length_a   1.000
_cell.length_b   1.000
_cell.length_c   1.000
_cell.angle_alpha   90.00
_cell.angle_beta   90.00
_cell.angle_gamma   90.00
#
_symmetry.space_group_name_H-M   'P 1'
#
loop_
_entity.id
_entity.type
_entity.pdbx_description
1 polymer ?
#
loop_
_entity_poly.entity_id
_entity_poly.type
_entity_poly.pdbx_seq_one_letter_code
_entity_poly.pdbx_strand_id
1 'polypeptide(L)'
;MLKCAAAAFLLVSTTALSAQQAGVTAASLELPDAPAPQFQTSPLQTSPLAASSSQALAALPVGSAQISGSVLDSTGAIVPGAQVTLLNETGAPVRSTLVDARGGFLFARLPAGRYMLRVTCNGFAPYASSAFDLSGEQTYVLPDISLSIASTNTEITVLPTEIIAEAQIKAQEQQRVFGVFPNFYTSFEPHPVPMTTKQKFQLATRDTLDWTSFIGVTVSAGVEQANNSYAGYGQGAAGYGKRWAARFGDGRISDYFDHAIYASLFHQDPRYFYQGTGTTKSRVYHAIASAFVARSDSGNMMPNYSYLLGAMTSGALSNLYYPHADRGWDLVFTNAAIGIGGRAAGAVARELLGRKLTKHVPGKDVPYTDPANTPSAKR
;
A
#
# COMPACT_ATOMS: atom_id res chain seq x y z
N MET A 1 5.67 -13.21 17.65
CA MET A 1 5.35 -11.77 17.53
C MET A 1 4.02 -11.46 16.82
N LEU A 2 3.38 -12.42 16.13
CA LEU A 2 2.11 -12.19 15.40
C LEU A 2 0.83 -12.21 16.27
N LYS A 3 0.89 -12.77 17.49
CA LYS A 3 -0.27 -12.92 18.39
C LYS A 3 -0.59 -11.67 19.24
N CYS A 4 0.34 -10.71 19.38
CA CYS A 4 0.10 -9.48 20.16
C CYS A 4 -0.51 -8.33 19.32
N ALA A 5 -0.39 -8.35 17.99
CA ALA A 5 -0.87 -7.29 17.12
C ALA A 5 -2.39 -7.32 16.88
N ALA A 6 -3.02 -8.50 16.93
CA ALA A 6 -4.46 -8.65 16.81
C ALA A 6 -5.21 -8.09 18.03
N ALA A 7 -4.62 -8.22 19.23
CA ALA A 7 -5.17 -7.63 20.45
C ALA A 7 -5.10 -6.09 20.42
N ALA A 8 -4.02 -5.50 19.91
CA ALA A 8 -3.87 -4.05 19.83
C ALA A 8 -4.90 -3.39 18.88
N PHE A 9 -5.31 -4.04 17.79
CA PHE A 9 -6.31 -3.46 16.88
C PHE A 9 -7.75 -3.61 17.38
N LEU A 10 -8.04 -4.64 18.20
CA LEU A 10 -9.29 -4.76 18.96
C LEU A 10 -9.32 -3.84 20.20
N LEU A 11 -8.15 -3.53 20.77
CA LEU A 11 -8.00 -2.68 21.97
C LEU A 11 -7.99 -1.17 21.67
N VAL A 12 -7.65 -0.74 20.46
CA VAL A 12 -7.61 0.70 20.14
C VAL A 12 -9.01 1.28 19.87
N SER A 13 -10.03 0.45 19.70
CA SER A 13 -11.44 0.86 19.81
C SER A 13 -12.00 0.74 21.25
N THR A 14 -11.20 0.28 22.23
CA THR A 14 -11.68 -0.04 23.59
C THR A 14 -10.76 0.44 24.73
N THR A 15 -9.82 1.36 24.52
CA THR A 15 -8.89 1.81 25.59
C THR A 15 -9.25 3.17 26.19
N ALA A 16 -10.19 3.13 27.14
CA ALA A 16 -10.14 3.92 28.37
C ALA A 16 -10.90 3.19 29.48
N LEU A 17 -10.37 2.05 29.93
CA LEU A 17 -10.35 1.58 31.33
C LEU A 17 -9.80 0.15 31.36
N SER A 18 -8.58 -0.01 31.84
CA SER A 18 -8.14 -1.30 32.38
C SER A 18 -7.34 -1.07 33.66
N ALA A 19 -8.06 -1.15 34.78
CA ALA A 19 -7.49 -1.55 36.05
C ALA A 19 -8.49 -2.53 36.67
N GLN A 20 -8.20 -3.83 36.53
CA GLN A 20 -8.31 -4.89 37.54
C GLN A 20 -8.31 -6.25 36.82
N GLN A 21 -7.31 -7.08 37.09
CA GLN A 21 -7.27 -8.48 36.66
C GLN A 21 -8.28 -9.30 37.49
N ALA A 22 -9.04 -10.16 36.82
CA ALA A 22 -9.60 -11.37 37.43
C ALA A 22 -9.54 -12.49 36.39
N GLY A 23 -8.80 -13.55 36.74
CA GLY A 23 -8.61 -14.73 35.91
C GLY A 23 -9.90 -15.52 35.76
N VAL A 24 -10.12 -16.03 34.55
CA VAL A 24 -11.11 -17.06 34.30
C VAL A 24 -10.39 -18.20 33.59
N THR A 25 -10.46 -19.36 34.23
CA THR A 25 -9.93 -20.65 33.81
C THR A 25 -10.52 -21.06 32.46
N ALA A 26 -9.66 -21.33 31.48
CA ALA A 26 -10.05 -21.91 30.21
C ALA A 26 -10.44 -23.38 30.42
N ALA A 27 -11.68 -23.72 30.10
CA ALA A 27 -12.11 -25.10 29.94
C ALA A 27 -11.54 -25.65 28.63
N SER A 28 -10.77 -26.73 28.74
CA SER A 28 -10.18 -27.46 27.62
C SER A 28 -11.26 -28.22 26.86
N LEU A 29 -11.60 -27.75 25.65
CA LEU A 29 -12.31 -28.55 24.65
C LEU A 29 -11.28 -29.03 23.64
N GLU A 30 -10.86 -30.29 23.79
CA GLU A 30 -10.05 -31.00 22.82
C GLU A 30 -10.82 -31.14 21.50
N LEU A 31 -10.23 -30.65 20.42
CA LEU A 31 -10.67 -30.92 19.05
C LEU A 31 -9.95 -32.19 18.55
N PRO A 32 -10.63 -33.09 17.85
CA PRO A 32 -10.03 -34.32 17.32
C PRO A 32 -8.95 -34.02 16.28
N ASP A 33 -7.85 -34.78 16.36
CA ASP A 33 -6.67 -34.65 15.51
C ASP A 33 -7.01 -34.68 14.01
N ALA A 34 -6.50 -33.69 13.29
CA ALA A 34 -6.50 -33.68 11.84
C ALA A 34 -5.56 -34.79 11.30
N PRO A 35 -5.93 -35.49 10.23
CA PRO A 35 -5.08 -36.52 9.66
C PRO A 35 -3.76 -35.93 9.15
N ALA A 36 -2.66 -36.60 9.49
CA ALA A 36 -1.30 -36.20 9.12
C ALA A 36 -1.13 -36.09 7.59
N PRO A 37 -0.37 -35.10 7.09
CA PRO A 37 -0.02 -35.04 5.67
C PRO A 37 0.86 -36.24 5.30
N GLN A 38 0.38 -37.06 4.38
CA GLN A 38 1.18 -38.09 3.74
C GLN A 38 2.20 -37.43 2.81
N PHE A 39 3.46 -37.36 3.25
CA PHE A 39 4.57 -37.06 2.37
C PHE A 39 4.79 -38.26 1.44
N GLN A 40 4.34 -38.15 0.19
CA GLN A 40 4.82 -39.04 -0.86
C GLN A 40 6.29 -38.71 -1.13
N THR A 41 7.18 -39.56 -0.61
CA THR A 41 8.57 -39.60 -1.02
C THR A 41 8.65 -40.24 -2.41
N SER A 42 8.77 -39.42 -3.44
CA SER A 42 9.20 -39.91 -4.76
C SER A 42 10.66 -40.39 -4.65
N PRO A 43 11.00 -41.62 -5.09
CA PRO A 43 12.40 -42.01 -5.19
C PRO A 43 13.10 -41.21 -6.29
N LEU A 44 14.33 -40.78 -5.99
CA LEU A 44 15.26 -40.21 -6.96
C LEU A 44 15.47 -41.21 -8.12
N GLN A 45 14.90 -40.92 -9.28
CA GLN A 45 15.28 -41.59 -10.52
C GLN A 45 16.61 -41.01 -10.99
N THR A 46 17.67 -41.76 -10.73
CA THR A 46 18.96 -41.62 -11.42
C THR A 46 18.80 -42.14 -12.85
N SER A 47 18.55 -41.23 -13.79
CA SER A 47 18.66 -41.55 -15.22
C SER A 47 20.13 -41.64 -15.61
N PRO A 48 20.56 -42.70 -16.32
CA PRO A 48 21.92 -42.82 -16.80
C PRO A 48 22.23 -41.76 -17.87
N LEU A 49 23.47 -41.25 -17.82
CA LEU A 49 24.11 -40.43 -18.85
C LEU A 49 23.92 -41.12 -20.22
N ALA A 50 23.01 -40.59 -21.04
CA ALA A 50 22.97 -40.90 -22.45
C ALA A 50 24.16 -40.20 -23.11
N ALA A 51 25.04 -41.00 -23.70
CA ALA A 51 26.16 -40.55 -24.51
C ALA A 51 25.69 -39.54 -25.56
N SER A 52 26.20 -38.31 -25.48
CA SER A 52 26.03 -37.30 -26.50
C SER A 52 26.71 -37.80 -27.77
N SER A 53 25.90 -38.11 -28.78
CA SER A 53 26.38 -38.33 -30.14
C SER A 53 27.13 -37.08 -30.60
N SER A 54 28.39 -37.29 -30.95
CA SER A 54 29.26 -36.28 -31.54
C SER A 54 28.69 -35.86 -32.90
N GLN A 55 27.88 -34.80 -32.92
CA GLN A 55 27.57 -34.11 -34.16
C GLN A 55 28.79 -33.24 -34.51
N ALA A 56 29.47 -33.64 -35.58
CA ALA A 56 30.57 -32.92 -36.16
C ALA A 56 30.17 -31.45 -36.38
N LEU A 57 30.91 -30.52 -35.77
CA LEU A 57 30.89 -29.13 -36.17
C LEU A 57 31.32 -29.08 -37.64
N ALA A 58 30.39 -28.72 -38.53
CA ALA A 58 30.76 -28.17 -39.82
C ALA A 58 31.61 -26.92 -39.55
N ALA A 59 32.86 -26.94 -40.00
CA ALA A 59 33.74 -25.80 -39.93
C ALA A 59 33.12 -24.66 -40.76
N LEU A 60 32.82 -23.55 -40.08
CA LEU A 60 32.46 -22.29 -40.75
C LEU A 60 33.65 -21.84 -41.62
N PRO A 61 33.39 -21.16 -42.76
CA PRO A 61 34.45 -20.52 -43.53
C PRO A 61 35.27 -19.62 -42.59
N VAL A 62 36.59 -19.83 -42.55
CA VAL A 62 37.49 -18.98 -41.77
C VAL A 62 37.54 -17.63 -42.45
N GLY A 63 36.65 -16.73 -42.05
CA GLY A 63 36.72 -15.34 -42.42
C GLY A 63 37.89 -14.66 -41.71
N SER A 64 38.50 -13.69 -42.37
CA SER A 64 39.65 -12.90 -41.90
C SER A 64 39.27 -11.49 -41.44
N ALA A 65 37.99 -11.10 -41.57
CA ALA A 65 37.53 -9.76 -41.22
C ALA A 65 37.33 -9.57 -39.71
N GLN A 66 37.50 -8.34 -39.25
CA GLN A 66 37.34 -7.94 -37.85
C GLN A 66 36.44 -6.71 -37.74
N ILE A 67 35.58 -6.68 -36.73
CA ILE A 67 34.74 -5.52 -36.40
C ILE A 67 35.13 -5.05 -35.00
N SER A 68 35.44 -3.76 -34.86
CA SER A 68 35.70 -3.15 -33.55
C SER A 68 34.93 -1.85 -33.39
N GLY A 69 34.62 -1.49 -32.15
CA GLY A 69 33.95 -0.23 -31.84
C GLY A 69 33.82 0.02 -30.34
N SER A 70 33.32 1.20 -30.00
CA SER A 70 33.04 1.64 -28.64
C SER A 70 31.54 1.87 -28.43
N VAL A 71 31.06 1.57 -27.23
CA VAL A 71 29.69 1.89 -26.79
C VAL A 71 29.74 2.99 -25.74
N LEU A 72 29.17 4.14 -26.10
CA LEU A 72 29.06 5.34 -25.28
C LEU A 72 27.58 5.59 -24.92
N ASP A 73 27.32 6.35 -23.87
CA ASP A 73 26.00 6.92 -23.60
C ASP A 73 25.85 8.31 -24.23
N SER A 74 24.65 8.91 -24.12
CA SER A 74 24.37 10.26 -24.61
C SER A 74 25.22 11.38 -23.97
N THR A 75 25.93 11.09 -22.88
CA THR A 75 26.84 12.03 -22.21
C THR A 75 28.31 11.83 -22.61
N GLY A 76 28.60 10.83 -23.44
CA GLY A 76 29.95 10.45 -23.84
C GLY A 76 30.67 9.54 -22.84
N ALA A 77 29.98 8.99 -21.84
CA ALA A 77 30.54 8.04 -20.90
C ALA A 77 30.50 6.61 -21.46
N ILE A 78 31.52 5.80 -21.11
CA ILE A 78 31.58 4.39 -21.52
C ILE A 78 30.52 3.54 -20.82
N VAL A 79 29.92 2.59 -21.54
CA VAL A 79 28.90 1.67 -20.99
C VAL A 79 29.45 0.24 -20.89
N PRO A 80 30.17 -0.12 -19.81
CA PRO A 80 30.69 -1.47 -19.62
C PRO A 80 29.55 -2.48 -19.40
N GLY A 81 29.72 -3.70 -19.91
CA GLY A 81 28.74 -4.78 -19.72
C GLY A 81 27.52 -4.73 -20.66
N ALA A 82 27.48 -3.80 -21.62
CA ALA A 82 26.49 -3.85 -22.70
C ALA A 82 26.70 -5.11 -23.55
N GLN A 83 25.62 -5.80 -23.92
CA GLN A 83 25.67 -6.97 -24.79
C GLN A 83 25.54 -6.54 -26.24
N VAL A 84 26.57 -6.82 -27.03
CA VAL A 84 26.63 -6.52 -28.46
C VAL A 84 26.40 -7.81 -29.22
N THR A 85 25.37 -7.83 -30.06
CA THR A 85 24.99 -9.00 -30.87
C THR A 85 25.07 -8.64 -32.34
N LEU A 86 25.87 -9.38 -33.08
CA LEU A 86 25.97 -9.31 -34.53
C LEU A 86 24.89 -10.19 -35.16
N LEU A 87 24.10 -9.62 -36.06
CA LEU A 87 23.00 -10.25 -36.78
C LEU A 87 23.35 -10.31 -38.27
N ASN A 88 22.95 -11.37 -38.98
CA ASN A 88 23.09 -11.47 -40.43
C ASN A 88 21.94 -10.75 -41.17
N GLU A 89 21.93 -10.80 -42.51
CA GLU A 89 20.86 -10.24 -43.36
C GLU A 89 19.44 -10.71 -42.99
N THR A 90 19.30 -11.93 -42.48
CA THR A 90 17.99 -12.48 -42.06
C THR A 90 17.61 -12.11 -40.63
N GLY A 91 18.44 -11.34 -39.92
CA GLY A 91 18.22 -10.94 -38.53
C GLY A 91 18.54 -12.04 -37.50
N ALA A 92 19.19 -13.14 -37.92
CA ALA A 92 19.62 -14.22 -37.03
C ALA A 92 20.95 -13.85 -36.32
N PRO A 93 21.09 -14.17 -35.01
CA PRO A 93 22.31 -13.90 -34.27
C PRO A 93 23.47 -14.77 -34.77
N VAL A 94 24.54 -14.13 -35.20
CA VAL A 94 25.77 -14.76 -35.68
C VAL A 94 26.78 -14.90 -34.55
N ARG A 95 27.00 -13.82 -33.79
CA ARG A 95 27.85 -13.81 -32.59
C ARG A 95 27.37 -12.77 -31.58
N SER A 96 27.70 -12.98 -30.31
CA SER A 96 27.47 -12.02 -29.24
C SER A 96 28.73 -11.85 -28.41
N THR A 97 29.01 -10.63 -27.96
CA THR A 97 30.11 -10.30 -27.05
C THR A 97 29.64 -9.26 -26.04
N LEU A 98 30.31 -9.19 -24.90
CA LEU A 98 30.11 -8.13 -23.92
C LEU A 98 31.13 -7.01 -24.18
N VAL A 99 30.73 -5.77 -23.91
CA VAL A 99 31.61 -4.61 -23.89
C VAL A 99 32.54 -4.69 -22.69
N ASP A 100 33.84 -4.49 -22.93
CA ASP A 100 34.88 -4.56 -21.90
C ASP A 100 34.88 -3.34 -20.95
N ALA A 101 35.74 -3.36 -19.94
CA ALA A 101 35.87 -2.28 -18.97
C ALA A 101 36.44 -0.96 -19.56
N ARG A 102 36.91 -0.98 -20.82
CA ARG A 102 37.38 0.20 -21.57
C ARG A 102 36.32 0.72 -22.55
N GLY A 103 35.12 0.14 -22.55
CA GLY A 103 34.02 0.54 -23.44
C GLY A 103 34.11 -0.02 -24.86
N GLY A 104 35.07 -0.91 -25.13
CA GLY A 104 35.32 -1.49 -26.46
C GLY A 104 34.70 -2.88 -26.65
N PHE A 105 34.46 -3.25 -27.90
CA PHE A 105 34.15 -4.62 -28.31
C PHE A 105 34.92 -5.00 -29.59
N LEU A 106 35.20 -6.29 -29.76
CA LEU A 106 35.89 -6.84 -30.92
C LEU A 106 35.25 -8.15 -31.36
N PHE A 107 34.84 -8.23 -32.62
CA PHE A 107 34.52 -9.48 -33.29
C PHE A 107 35.60 -9.82 -34.30
N ALA A 108 36.36 -10.89 -34.06
CA ALA A 108 37.40 -11.35 -34.99
C ALA A 108 36.95 -12.59 -35.77
N ARG A 109 37.53 -12.80 -36.96
CA ARG A 109 37.30 -13.98 -37.80
C ARG A 109 35.85 -14.10 -38.28
N LEU A 110 35.34 -13.03 -38.90
CA LEU A 110 34.01 -13.00 -39.49
C LEU A 110 34.08 -13.23 -41.01
N PRO A 111 33.20 -14.06 -41.59
CA PRO A 111 33.12 -14.22 -43.04
C PRO A 111 32.63 -12.92 -43.70
N ALA A 112 32.95 -12.76 -44.99
CA ALA A 112 32.45 -11.64 -45.76
C ALA A 112 30.92 -11.76 -45.94
N GLY A 113 30.20 -10.67 -45.76
CA GLY A 113 28.75 -10.65 -45.79
C GLY A 113 28.19 -9.37 -45.18
N ARG A 114 26.87 -9.22 -45.23
CA ARG A 114 26.17 -8.06 -44.70
C ARG A 114 25.65 -8.32 -43.30
N TYR A 115 25.95 -7.40 -42.40
CA TYR A 115 25.66 -7.55 -40.98
C TYR A 115 24.95 -6.33 -40.40
N MET A 116 24.20 -6.57 -39.33
CA MET A 116 23.58 -5.54 -38.50
C MET A 116 23.98 -5.78 -37.05
N LEU A 117 24.17 -4.72 -36.28
CA LEU A 117 24.60 -4.82 -34.90
C LEU A 117 23.50 -4.34 -33.96
N ARG A 118 23.17 -5.16 -32.97
CA ARG A 118 22.21 -4.84 -31.92
C ARG A 118 22.93 -4.77 -30.57
N VAL A 119 22.80 -3.65 -29.87
CA VAL A 119 23.34 -3.46 -28.52
C VAL A 119 22.19 -3.40 -27.53
N THR A 120 22.29 -4.20 -26.46
CA THR A 120 21.31 -4.22 -25.38
C THR A 120 22.02 -4.08 -24.03
N CYS A 121 21.57 -3.15 -23.20
CA CYS A 121 22.05 -2.97 -21.84
C CYS A 121 20.87 -2.70 -20.91
N ASN A 122 20.90 -3.24 -19.70
CA ASN A 122 19.84 -2.98 -18.72
C ASN A 122 19.82 -1.47 -18.40
N GLY A 123 18.63 -0.85 -18.41
CA GLY A 123 18.45 0.60 -18.22
C GLY A 123 18.58 1.47 -19.48
N PHE A 124 18.97 0.90 -20.63
CA PHE A 124 19.09 1.64 -21.90
C PHE A 124 18.14 1.10 -22.97
N ALA A 125 17.73 1.96 -23.90
CA ALA A 125 16.96 1.54 -25.07
C ALA A 125 17.85 0.66 -25.98
N PRO A 126 17.32 -0.45 -26.53
CA PRO A 126 18.08 -1.30 -27.43
C PRO A 126 18.44 -0.53 -28.70
N TYR A 127 19.72 -0.49 -29.03
CA TYR A 127 20.21 0.17 -30.23
C TYR A 127 20.41 -0.86 -31.35
N ALA A 128 19.99 -0.51 -32.57
CA ALA A 128 20.27 -1.30 -33.78
C ALA A 128 20.95 -0.40 -34.81
N SER A 129 22.12 -0.81 -35.29
CA SER A 129 22.84 -0.11 -36.36
C SER A 129 22.14 -0.31 -37.71
N SER A 130 22.46 0.51 -38.71
CA SER A 130 22.15 0.16 -40.10
C SER A 130 22.95 -1.08 -40.54
N ALA A 131 22.44 -1.78 -41.55
CA ALA A 131 23.15 -2.91 -42.15
C ALA A 131 24.39 -2.40 -42.91
N PHE A 132 25.55 -3.01 -42.66
CA PHE A 132 26.82 -2.68 -43.31
C PHE A 132 27.43 -3.93 -43.95
N ASP A 133 28.11 -3.72 -45.08
CA ASP A 133 28.76 -4.79 -45.83
C ASP A 133 30.20 -4.98 -45.33
N LEU A 134 30.52 -6.21 -44.90
CA LEU A 134 31.86 -6.58 -44.47
C LEU A 134 32.56 -7.33 -45.60
N SER A 135 33.60 -6.74 -46.18
CA SER A 135 34.44 -7.39 -47.20
C SER A 135 35.48 -8.31 -46.54
N GLY A 136 35.95 -9.34 -47.26
CA GLY A 136 36.98 -10.25 -46.77
C GLY A 136 38.29 -9.50 -46.47
N GLU A 137 38.95 -9.85 -45.36
CA GLU A 137 40.21 -9.23 -44.87
C GLU A 137 40.12 -7.78 -44.34
N GLN A 138 38.93 -7.19 -44.21
CA GLN A 138 38.79 -5.82 -43.71
C GLN A 138 38.69 -5.74 -42.18
N THR A 139 39.38 -4.77 -41.58
CA THR A 139 39.10 -4.29 -40.20
C THR A 139 38.12 -3.13 -40.30
N TYR A 140 36.88 -3.35 -39.89
CA TYR A 140 35.81 -2.35 -39.91
C TYR A 140 35.65 -1.73 -38.53
N VAL A 141 35.98 -0.44 -38.41
CA VAL A 141 35.77 0.33 -37.18
C VAL A 141 34.40 1.00 -37.27
N LEU A 142 33.49 0.61 -36.38
CA LEU A 142 32.16 1.22 -36.31
C LEU A 142 32.25 2.64 -35.74
N PRO A 143 31.47 3.61 -36.26
CA PRO A 143 31.33 4.90 -35.62
C PRO A 143 30.71 4.75 -34.22
N ASP A 144 31.02 5.69 -33.33
CA ASP A 144 30.63 5.62 -31.92
C ASP A 144 29.12 5.37 -31.73
N ILE A 145 28.79 4.31 -30.99
CA ILE A 145 27.40 3.92 -30.71
C ILE A 145 26.96 4.63 -29.44
N SER A 146 26.03 5.58 -29.55
CA SER A 146 25.44 6.28 -28.41
C SER A 146 24.13 5.63 -27.97
N LEU A 147 24.10 5.03 -26.79
CA LEU A 147 22.88 4.50 -26.17
C LEU A 147 22.09 5.62 -25.46
N SER A 148 20.78 5.65 -25.68
CA SER A 148 19.85 6.50 -24.94
C SER A 148 19.19 5.72 -23.80
N ILE A 149 18.87 6.41 -22.70
CA ILE A 149 18.18 5.82 -21.55
C ILE A 149 16.77 5.40 -21.99
N ALA A 150 16.30 4.24 -21.51
CA ALA A 150 14.95 3.77 -21.81
C ALA A 150 13.92 4.69 -21.14
N SER A 151 13.21 5.50 -21.94
CA SER A 151 12.11 6.34 -21.44
C SER A 151 10.88 5.49 -21.18
N THR A 152 10.48 5.36 -19.91
CA THR A 152 9.17 4.81 -19.55
C THR A 152 8.10 5.85 -19.86
N ASN A 153 7.42 5.72 -21.00
CA ASN A 153 6.26 6.56 -21.31
C ASN A 153 5.12 6.18 -20.34
N THR A 154 4.81 7.09 -19.41
CA THR A 154 3.61 6.99 -18.59
C THR A 154 2.52 7.81 -19.28
N GLU A 155 1.53 7.13 -19.86
CA GLU A 155 0.35 7.80 -20.39
C GLU A 155 -0.51 8.29 -19.21
N ILE A 156 -0.64 9.61 -19.05
CA ILE A 156 -1.45 10.22 -17.99
C ILE A 156 -2.82 10.55 -18.59
N THR A 157 -3.80 9.68 -18.40
CA THR A 157 -5.20 9.97 -18.74
C THR A 157 -5.81 10.85 -17.66
N VAL A 158 -6.09 12.12 -17.99
CA VAL A 158 -6.73 13.06 -17.06
C VAL A 158 -8.24 12.80 -17.04
N LEU A 159 -8.71 12.16 -15.98
CA LEU A 159 -10.14 11.98 -15.72
C LEU A 159 -10.70 13.16 -14.90
N PRO A 160 -12.01 13.44 -15.02
CA PRO A 160 -12.70 14.35 -14.11
C PRO A 160 -12.48 13.98 -12.65
N THR A 161 -12.26 15.00 -11.81
CA THR A 161 -12.04 14.90 -10.36
C THR A 161 -13.06 14.00 -9.65
N GLU A 162 -14.33 14.10 -10.01
CA GLU A 162 -15.42 13.31 -9.41
C GLU A 162 -15.26 11.81 -9.66
N ILE A 163 -14.88 11.42 -10.88
CA ILE A 163 -14.67 10.01 -11.25
C ILE A 163 -13.48 9.42 -10.48
N ILE A 164 -12.41 10.20 -10.30
CA ILE A 164 -11.24 9.79 -9.52
C ILE A 164 -11.61 9.63 -8.05
N ALA A 165 -12.36 10.59 -7.48
CA ALA A 165 -12.81 10.52 -6.09
C ALA A 165 -13.70 9.29 -5.84
N GLU A 166 -14.62 8.98 -6.76
CA GLU A 166 -15.46 7.78 -6.66
C GLU A 166 -14.64 6.49 -6.75
N ALA A 167 -13.65 6.42 -7.63
CA ALA A 167 -12.76 5.27 -7.74
C ALA A 167 -11.93 5.08 -6.45
N GLN A 168 -11.42 6.17 -5.88
CA GLN A 168 -10.69 6.16 -4.61
C GLN A 168 -11.57 5.69 -3.45
N ILE A 169 -12.82 6.15 -3.39
CA ILE A 169 -13.79 5.71 -2.36
C ILE A 169 -14.10 4.23 -2.52
N LYS A 170 -14.37 3.75 -3.75
CA LYS A 170 -14.59 2.32 -3.99
C LYS A 170 -13.39 1.47 -3.56
N ALA A 171 -12.17 1.95 -3.80
CA ALA A 171 -10.97 1.29 -3.30
C ALA A 171 -10.91 1.31 -1.76
N GLN A 172 -11.27 2.43 -1.12
CA GLN A 172 -11.35 2.58 0.33
C GLN A 172 -12.37 1.63 0.97
N GLU A 173 -13.56 1.49 0.39
CA GLU A 173 -14.61 0.57 0.86
C GLU A 173 -14.19 -0.90 0.84
N GLN A 174 -13.18 -1.28 0.05
CA GLN A 174 -12.63 -2.63 0.00
C GLN A 174 -11.52 -2.87 1.05
N GLN A 175 -11.02 -1.79 1.67
CA GLN A 175 -9.93 -1.88 2.64
C GLN A 175 -10.43 -2.46 3.95
N ARG A 176 -9.89 -3.63 4.31
CA ARG A 176 -10.20 -4.28 5.58
C ARG A 176 -8.95 -4.71 6.34
N VAL A 177 -8.82 -4.27 7.58
CA VAL A 177 -7.79 -4.73 8.52
C VAL A 177 -8.07 -6.17 8.90
N PHE A 178 -7.06 -7.02 8.77
CA PHE A 178 -7.14 -8.48 8.84
C PHE A 178 -8.15 -9.11 7.85
N GLY A 179 -8.64 -8.34 6.87
CA GLY A 179 -9.70 -8.76 5.96
C GLY A 179 -11.12 -8.72 6.55
N VAL A 180 -11.29 -8.25 7.79
CA VAL A 180 -12.58 -8.26 8.49
C VAL A 180 -13.02 -6.84 8.82
N PHE A 181 -12.19 -6.08 9.54
CA PHE A 181 -12.59 -4.77 10.08
C PHE A 181 -12.41 -3.66 9.04
N PRO A 182 -13.38 -2.75 8.87
CA PRO A 182 -13.29 -1.68 7.89
C PRO A 182 -12.11 -0.74 8.18
N ASN A 183 -11.50 -0.22 7.12
CA ASN A 183 -10.50 0.83 7.18
C ASN A 183 -10.79 1.91 6.12
N PHE A 184 -12.08 2.27 6.02
CA PHE A 184 -12.62 3.11 4.95
C PHE A 184 -12.10 4.55 5.02
N TYR A 185 -11.83 5.05 6.23
CA TYR A 185 -11.31 6.40 6.47
C TYR A 185 -9.79 6.49 6.44
N THR A 186 -9.11 5.66 5.65
CA THR A 186 -7.65 5.75 5.48
C THR A 186 -7.30 5.86 4.01
N SER A 187 -6.62 6.95 3.65
CA SER A 187 -6.03 7.12 2.33
C SER A 187 -4.58 6.71 2.36
N PHE A 188 -4.25 5.68 1.56
CA PHE A 188 -2.87 5.32 1.23
C PHE A 188 -2.38 5.98 -0.07
N GLU A 189 -3.27 6.69 -0.77
CA GLU A 189 -2.93 7.49 -1.95
C GLU A 189 -2.15 8.74 -1.53
N PRO A 190 -0.97 9.05 -2.11
CA PRO A 190 -0.20 10.25 -1.79
C PRO A 190 -0.94 11.56 -2.12
N HIS A 191 -1.71 11.56 -3.22
CA HIS A 191 -2.48 12.70 -3.70
C HIS A 191 -3.97 12.36 -3.85
N PRO A 192 -4.67 12.14 -2.72
CA PRO A 192 -6.09 11.83 -2.76
C PRO A 192 -6.88 13.05 -3.19
N VAL A 193 -7.91 12.79 -3.98
CA VAL A 193 -8.86 13.82 -4.38
C VAL A 193 -9.83 14.07 -3.22
N PRO A 194 -10.13 15.34 -2.89
CA PRO A 194 -11.14 15.69 -1.89
C PRO A 194 -12.50 15.06 -2.16
N MET A 195 -13.21 14.69 -1.09
CA MET A 195 -14.54 14.07 -1.21
C MET A 195 -15.62 15.13 -1.33
N THR A 196 -16.64 14.87 -2.15
CA THR A 196 -17.87 15.68 -2.18
C THR A 196 -18.72 15.41 -0.93
N THR A 197 -19.66 16.31 -0.62
CA THR A 197 -20.62 16.12 0.48
C THR A 197 -21.38 14.80 0.35
N LYS A 198 -21.89 14.46 -0.85
CA LYS A 198 -22.59 13.19 -1.08
C LYS A 198 -21.71 11.99 -0.73
N GLN A 199 -20.45 12.03 -1.12
CA GLN A 199 -19.48 10.97 -0.85
C GLN A 199 -19.16 10.83 0.64
N LYS A 200 -19.07 11.94 1.39
CA LYS A 200 -18.87 11.92 2.86
C LYS A 200 -20.02 11.21 3.58
N PHE A 201 -21.26 11.56 3.22
CA PHE A 201 -22.46 10.89 3.74
C PHE A 201 -22.54 9.41 3.35
N GLN A 202 -22.18 9.08 2.10
CA GLN A 202 -22.15 7.70 1.64
C GLN A 202 -21.15 6.87 2.45
N LEU A 203 -19.92 7.38 2.63
CA LEU A 203 -18.88 6.67 3.37
C LEU A 203 -19.25 6.49 4.85
N ALA A 204 -19.80 7.53 5.49
CA ALA A 204 -20.32 7.44 6.86
C ALA A 204 -21.40 6.38 6.98
N THR A 205 -22.36 6.38 6.05
CA THR A 205 -23.43 5.37 6.04
C THR A 205 -22.86 3.96 5.87
N ARG A 206 -21.86 3.77 5.00
CA ARG A 206 -21.24 2.45 4.81
C ARG A 206 -20.47 1.96 6.03
N ASP A 207 -19.72 2.84 6.69
CA ASP A 207 -18.96 2.51 7.90
C ASP A 207 -19.92 2.19 9.06
N THR A 208 -20.91 3.05 9.27
CA THR A 208 -21.95 2.89 10.30
C THR A 208 -22.74 1.59 10.14
N LEU A 209 -23.09 1.21 8.91
CA LEU A 209 -23.86 0.00 8.63
C LEU A 209 -22.98 -1.24 8.42
N ASP A 210 -21.66 -1.13 8.52
CA ASP A 210 -20.80 -2.30 8.49
C ASP A 210 -21.09 -3.19 9.71
N TRP A 211 -21.26 -4.48 9.45
CA TRP A 211 -21.66 -5.44 10.47
C TRP A 211 -20.64 -5.55 11.61
N THR A 212 -19.36 -5.25 11.38
CA THR A 212 -18.33 -5.32 12.42
C THR A 212 -18.48 -4.20 13.46
N SER A 213 -19.12 -3.08 13.11
CA SER A 213 -19.44 -2.01 14.07
C SER A 213 -20.28 -2.54 15.25
N PHE A 214 -21.18 -3.49 14.96
CA PHE A 214 -22.05 -4.11 15.96
C PHE A 214 -21.25 -5.01 16.93
N ILE A 215 -20.15 -5.62 16.49
CA ILE A 215 -19.27 -6.40 17.38
C ILE A 215 -18.64 -5.48 18.43
N GLY A 216 -18.09 -4.35 17.99
CA GLY A 216 -17.46 -3.37 18.89
C GLY A 216 -18.42 -2.86 19.95
N VAL A 217 -19.64 -2.50 19.54
CA VAL A 217 -20.73 -2.07 20.45
C VAL A 217 -21.10 -3.18 21.44
N THR A 218 -21.25 -4.41 20.95
CA THR A 218 -21.61 -5.59 21.76
C THR A 218 -20.56 -5.88 22.84
N VAL A 219 -19.29 -5.92 22.46
CA VAL A 219 -18.19 -6.16 23.42
C VAL A 219 -18.09 -5.01 24.43
N SER A 220 -18.19 -3.76 23.97
CA SER A 220 -18.10 -2.58 24.84
C SER A 220 -19.22 -2.55 25.87
N ALA A 221 -20.46 -2.79 25.45
CA ALA A 221 -21.60 -2.89 26.35
C ALA A 221 -21.46 -4.04 27.35
N GLY A 222 -20.80 -5.14 26.96
CA GLY A 222 -20.50 -6.28 27.84
C GLY A 222 -19.50 -5.91 28.94
N VAL A 223 -18.46 -5.16 28.60
CA VAL A 223 -17.49 -4.62 29.56
C VAL A 223 -18.17 -3.65 30.53
N GLU A 224 -19.00 -2.73 30.02
CA GLU A 224 -19.76 -1.80 30.85
C GLU A 224 -20.77 -2.52 31.76
N GLN A 225 -21.39 -3.58 31.27
CA GLN A 225 -22.29 -4.42 32.06
C GLN A 225 -21.52 -5.10 33.21
N ALA A 226 -20.36 -5.68 32.90
CA ALA A 226 -19.51 -6.36 33.88
C ALA A 226 -18.99 -5.40 34.97
N ASN A 227 -18.66 -4.16 34.58
CA ASN A 227 -18.21 -3.12 35.49
C ASN A 227 -19.35 -2.36 36.18
N ASN A 228 -20.62 -2.67 35.85
CA ASN A 228 -21.80 -1.92 36.28
C ASN A 228 -21.69 -0.41 35.97
N SER A 229 -20.99 -0.03 34.91
CA SER A 229 -20.94 1.35 34.42
C SER A 229 -22.36 1.84 34.13
N TYR A 230 -22.69 3.10 34.44
CA TYR A 230 -24.05 3.65 34.27
C TYR A 230 -25.11 2.85 35.03
N ALA A 231 -24.90 2.70 36.34
CA ALA A 231 -25.69 1.82 37.22
C ALA A 231 -27.20 2.09 37.15
N GLY A 232 -27.63 3.30 36.79
CA GLY A 232 -29.05 3.65 36.60
C GLY A 232 -29.75 2.85 35.50
N TYR A 233 -29.02 2.17 34.61
CA TYR A 233 -29.61 1.22 33.66
C TYR A 233 -30.02 -0.12 34.27
N GLY A 234 -29.48 -0.47 35.44
CA GLY A 234 -29.68 -1.74 36.12
C GLY A 234 -28.79 -2.87 35.59
N GLN A 235 -29.02 -4.09 36.07
CA GLN A 235 -28.26 -5.29 35.73
C GLN A 235 -29.10 -6.28 34.88
N GLY A 236 -28.46 -7.37 34.43
CA GLY A 236 -29.09 -8.38 33.59
C GLY A 236 -29.32 -7.92 32.15
N ALA A 237 -30.11 -8.70 31.40
CA ALA A 237 -30.32 -8.48 29.96
C ALA A 237 -30.91 -7.09 29.63
N ALA A 238 -31.79 -6.56 30.48
CA ALA A 238 -32.36 -5.22 30.30
C ALA A 238 -31.31 -4.11 30.48
N GLY A 239 -30.45 -4.22 31.50
CA GLY A 239 -29.35 -3.28 31.71
C GLY A 239 -28.34 -3.33 30.57
N TYR A 240 -27.99 -4.54 30.12
CA TYR A 240 -27.09 -4.74 28.99
C TYR A 240 -27.65 -4.14 27.71
N GLY A 241 -28.94 -4.38 27.41
CA GLY A 241 -29.62 -3.83 26.25
C GLY A 241 -29.62 -2.30 26.21
N LYS A 242 -29.77 -1.64 27.37
CA LYS A 242 -29.68 -0.18 27.47
C LYS A 242 -28.27 0.34 27.20
N ARG A 243 -27.23 -0.30 27.77
CA ARG A 243 -25.82 0.05 27.50
C ARG A 243 -25.47 -0.14 26.03
N TRP A 244 -25.92 -1.26 25.46
CA TRP A 244 -25.77 -1.54 24.04
C TRP A 244 -26.42 -0.46 23.17
N ALA A 245 -27.68 -0.09 23.47
CA ALA A 245 -28.40 0.94 22.73
C ALA A 245 -27.73 2.32 22.86
N ALA A 246 -27.25 2.67 24.06
CA ALA A 246 -26.52 3.91 24.30
C ALA A 246 -25.22 3.96 23.47
N ARG A 247 -24.40 2.89 23.53
CA ARG A 247 -23.15 2.77 22.76
C ARG A 247 -23.38 2.75 21.26
N PHE A 248 -24.44 2.08 20.83
CA PHE A 248 -24.87 2.11 19.44
C PHE A 248 -25.15 3.56 19.01
N GLY A 249 -26.00 4.26 19.77
CA GLY A 249 -26.37 5.66 19.55
C GLY A 249 -25.15 6.58 19.49
N ASP A 250 -24.27 6.52 20.50
CA ASP A 250 -23.04 7.32 20.57
C ASP A 250 -22.20 7.14 19.30
N GLY A 251 -21.99 5.89 18.86
CA GLY A 251 -21.24 5.57 17.65
C GLY A 251 -21.88 6.17 16.40
N ARG A 252 -23.20 5.99 16.22
CA ARG A 252 -23.90 6.55 15.04
C ARG A 252 -23.86 8.07 15.00
N ILE A 253 -24.08 8.69 16.15
CA ILE A 253 -24.07 10.14 16.26
C ILE A 253 -22.66 10.65 15.94
N SER A 254 -21.62 10.05 16.51
CA SER A 254 -20.23 10.41 16.20
C SER A 254 -19.94 10.26 14.71
N ASP A 255 -20.23 9.11 14.11
CA ASP A 255 -19.90 8.84 12.69
C ASP A 255 -20.51 9.89 11.75
N TYR A 256 -21.79 10.22 11.94
CA TYR A 256 -22.46 11.21 11.10
C TYR A 256 -21.98 12.63 11.38
N PHE A 257 -21.80 13.03 12.64
CA PHE A 257 -21.35 14.40 12.94
C PHE A 257 -19.89 14.62 12.55
N ASP A 258 -19.00 13.69 12.91
CA ASP A 258 -17.56 13.79 12.66
C ASP A 258 -17.23 13.72 11.17
N HIS A 259 -17.85 12.78 10.44
CA HIS A 259 -17.41 12.40 9.10
C HIS A 259 -18.33 12.84 7.97
N ALA A 260 -19.57 13.23 8.25
CA ALA A 260 -20.52 13.66 7.23
C ALA A 260 -20.97 15.11 7.44
N ILE A 261 -21.71 15.39 8.52
CA ILE A 261 -22.35 16.68 8.76
C ILE A 261 -21.31 17.79 8.92
N TYR A 262 -20.41 17.68 9.92
CA TYR A 262 -19.43 18.73 10.15
C TYR A 262 -18.28 18.69 9.15
N ALA A 263 -17.91 17.51 8.65
CA ALA A 263 -16.94 17.41 7.56
C ALA A 263 -17.43 18.14 6.29
N SER A 264 -18.72 18.09 5.98
CA SER A 264 -19.32 18.87 4.90
C SER A 264 -19.47 20.34 5.25
N LEU A 265 -19.94 20.67 6.46
CA LEU A 265 -20.18 22.05 6.88
C LEU A 265 -18.89 22.88 6.92
N PHE A 266 -17.79 22.28 7.39
CA PHE A 266 -16.50 22.95 7.54
C PHE A 266 -15.54 22.67 6.37
N HIS A 267 -16.01 22.00 5.32
CA HIS A 267 -15.21 21.64 4.15
C HIS A 267 -13.91 20.91 4.52
N GLN A 268 -14.04 19.86 5.34
CA GLN A 268 -12.93 19.03 5.81
C GLN A 268 -13.04 17.61 5.26
N ASP A 269 -11.89 17.03 4.94
CA ASP A 269 -11.77 15.63 4.59
C ASP A 269 -11.69 14.77 5.87
N PRO A 270 -12.64 13.86 6.09
CA PRO A 270 -12.69 13.07 7.32
C PRO A 270 -11.61 11.99 7.41
N ARG A 271 -10.91 11.71 6.30
CA ARG A 271 -9.97 10.59 6.19
C ARG A 271 -8.65 10.89 6.90
N TYR A 272 -8.04 9.83 7.41
CA TYR A 272 -6.64 9.81 7.81
C TYR A 272 -5.75 9.63 6.58
N PHE A 273 -4.76 10.50 6.41
CA PHE A 273 -3.77 10.42 5.34
C PHE A 273 -2.53 9.71 5.85
N TYR A 274 -2.27 8.51 5.34
CA TYR A 274 -1.11 7.70 5.70
C TYR A 274 0.18 8.39 5.27
N GLN A 275 1.12 8.59 6.19
CA GLN A 275 2.40 9.26 5.89
C GLN A 275 3.40 8.28 5.26
N GLY A 276 3.59 7.09 5.84
CA GLY A 276 4.34 6.00 5.24
C GLY A 276 5.86 6.13 5.11
N THR A 277 6.40 7.35 4.96
CA THR A 277 7.83 7.66 4.85
C THR A 277 8.35 8.40 6.09
N GLY A 278 9.66 8.59 6.15
CA GLY A 278 10.34 9.25 7.25
C GLY A 278 10.57 8.35 8.47
N THR A 279 11.00 8.96 9.57
CA THR A 279 11.33 8.22 10.80
C THR A 279 10.06 7.78 11.54
N THR A 280 10.15 6.71 12.34
CA THR A 280 9.03 6.27 13.20
C THR A 280 8.50 7.39 14.08
N LYS A 281 9.38 8.26 14.59
CA LYS A 281 8.98 9.42 15.40
C LYS A 281 8.14 10.42 14.61
N SER A 282 8.56 10.76 13.38
CA SER A 282 7.80 11.66 12.52
C SER A 282 6.40 11.11 12.23
N ARG A 283 6.32 9.81 11.93
CA ARG A 283 5.07 9.13 11.60
C ARG A 283 4.11 9.07 12.79
N VAL A 284 4.62 8.78 13.98
CA VAL A 284 3.84 8.83 15.22
C VAL A 284 3.36 10.26 15.50
N TYR A 285 4.21 11.27 15.32
CA TYR A 285 3.82 12.67 15.50
C TYR A 285 2.71 13.08 14.54
N HIS A 286 2.84 12.77 13.25
CA HIS A 286 1.80 13.01 12.23
C HIS A 286 0.48 12.31 12.59
N ALA A 287 0.56 11.05 13.01
CA ALA A 287 -0.61 10.29 13.42
C ALA A 287 -1.34 10.93 14.61
N ILE A 288 -0.61 11.35 15.65
CA ILE A 288 -1.19 12.05 16.81
C ILE A 288 -1.76 13.40 16.39
N ALA A 289 -1.03 14.17 15.56
CA ALA A 289 -1.46 15.48 15.07
C ALA A 289 -2.76 15.40 14.27
N SER A 290 -3.02 14.28 13.57
CA SER A 290 -4.27 14.07 12.81
C SER A 290 -5.55 14.04 13.66
N ALA A 291 -5.43 13.90 14.98
CA ALA A 291 -6.56 14.07 15.89
C ALA A 291 -6.99 15.53 16.02
N PHE A 292 -6.06 16.48 15.83
CA PHE A 292 -6.27 17.91 16.02
C PHE A 292 -6.26 18.70 14.71
N VAL A 293 -5.69 18.14 13.65
CA VAL A 293 -5.55 18.79 12.34
C VAL A 293 -6.12 17.89 11.26
N ALA A 294 -6.95 18.48 10.39
CA ALA A 294 -7.54 17.83 9.23
C ALA A 294 -7.13 18.57 7.95
N ARG A 295 -7.27 17.89 6.81
CA ARG A 295 -7.11 18.50 5.50
C ARG A 295 -8.45 19.09 5.06
N SER A 296 -8.43 20.27 4.46
CA SER A 296 -9.62 20.87 3.85
C SER A 296 -9.95 20.22 2.52
N ASP A 297 -11.16 20.44 2.03
CA ASP A 297 -11.56 20.03 0.68
C ASP A 297 -10.77 20.76 -0.42
N SER A 298 -10.00 21.80 -0.06
CA SER A 298 -9.06 22.50 -0.95
C SER A 298 -7.62 22.03 -0.79
N GLY A 299 -7.34 21.07 0.11
CA GLY A 299 -6.00 20.50 0.34
C GLY A 299 -5.17 21.16 1.45
N ASN A 300 -5.65 22.23 2.07
CA ASN A 300 -4.92 22.97 3.11
C ASN A 300 -5.08 22.31 4.48
N MET A 301 -4.07 22.37 5.34
CA MET A 301 -4.17 21.91 6.72
C MET A 301 -4.92 22.94 7.57
N MET A 302 -5.84 22.47 8.41
CA MET A 302 -6.65 23.31 9.31
C MET A 302 -6.99 22.55 10.60
N PRO A 303 -7.35 23.24 11.70
CA PRO A 303 -7.83 22.57 12.90
C PRO A 303 -9.00 21.64 12.57
N ASN A 304 -9.04 20.46 13.19
CA ASN A 304 -10.04 19.42 12.94
C ASN A 304 -11.37 19.75 13.62
N TYR A 305 -12.04 20.80 13.14
CA TYR A 305 -13.33 21.25 13.67
C TYR A 305 -14.39 20.15 13.61
N SER A 306 -14.41 19.36 12.54
CA SER A 306 -15.43 18.32 12.36
C SER A 306 -15.39 17.28 13.46
N TYR A 307 -14.20 16.78 13.77
CA TYR A 307 -14.03 15.80 14.83
C TYR A 307 -14.18 16.41 16.23
N LEU A 308 -13.57 17.57 16.48
CA LEU A 308 -13.60 18.19 17.81
C LEU A 308 -15.03 18.59 18.21
N LEU A 309 -15.76 19.24 17.31
CA LEU A 309 -17.14 19.61 17.57
C LEU A 309 -18.09 18.41 17.49
N GLY A 310 -17.81 17.43 16.63
CA GLY A 310 -18.60 16.21 16.52
C GLY A 310 -18.54 15.36 17.78
N ALA A 311 -17.35 15.22 18.38
CA ALA A 311 -17.17 14.57 19.68
C ALA A 311 -17.95 15.28 20.81
N MET A 312 -17.93 16.63 20.83
CA MET A 312 -18.72 17.41 21.78
C MET A 312 -20.23 17.27 21.55
N THR A 313 -20.69 17.28 20.29
CA THR A 313 -22.11 17.13 19.94
C THR A 313 -22.62 15.73 20.27
N SER A 314 -21.82 14.68 20.01
CA SER A 314 -22.14 13.31 20.41
C SER A 314 -22.25 13.19 21.93
N GLY A 315 -21.26 13.71 22.67
CA GLY A 315 -21.33 13.79 24.14
C GLY A 315 -22.55 14.57 24.63
N ALA A 316 -22.89 15.69 24.02
CA ALA A 316 -24.07 16.48 24.38
C ALA A 316 -25.37 15.69 24.15
N LEU A 317 -25.53 15.06 22.99
CA LEU A 317 -26.71 14.26 22.64
C LEU A 317 -26.83 12.99 23.49
N SER A 318 -25.73 12.46 23.99
CA SER A 318 -25.75 11.32 24.91
C SER A 318 -26.58 11.59 26.18
N ASN A 319 -26.68 12.86 26.62
CA ASN A 319 -27.53 13.25 27.74
C ASN A 319 -29.02 12.94 27.55
N LEU A 320 -29.48 12.68 26.33
CA LEU A 320 -30.87 12.34 26.06
C LEU A 320 -31.22 10.93 26.53
N TYR A 321 -30.26 10.00 26.52
CA TYR A 321 -30.51 8.58 26.78
C TYR A 321 -29.67 7.96 27.90
N TYR A 322 -28.57 8.57 28.35
CA TYR A 322 -27.83 8.13 29.54
C TYR A 322 -28.66 8.26 30.82
N PRO A 323 -28.39 7.51 31.91
CA PRO A 323 -29.14 7.66 33.15
C PRO A 323 -28.96 9.05 33.75
N HIS A 324 -30.00 9.58 34.43
CA HIS A 324 -29.98 10.95 34.94
C HIS A 324 -28.76 11.30 35.82
N ALA A 325 -28.26 10.34 36.60
CA ALA A 325 -27.10 10.53 37.47
C ALA A 325 -25.77 10.69 36.71
N ASP A 326 -25.71 10.21 35.46
CA ASP A 326 -24.50 10.19 34.64
C ASP A 326 -24.52 11.30 33.57
N ARG A 327 -25.56 12.15 33.56
CA ARG A 327 -25.71 13.27 32.61
C ARG A 327 -24.98 14.51 33.10
N GLY A 328 -24.67 15.41 32.17
CA GLY A 328 -24.14 16.74 32.44
C GLY A 328 -22.92 17.04 31.58
N TRP A 329 -22.32 18.20 31.82
CA TRP A 329 -21.12 18.65 31.10
C TRP A 329 -19.91 17.74 31.32
N ASP A 330 -19.81 17.11 32.49
CA ASP A 330 -18.73 16.17 32.79
C ASP A 330 -18.72 14.97 31.83
N LEU A 331 -19.90 14.40 31.54
CA LEU A 331 -20.05 13.35 30.53
C LEU A 331 -19.62 13.83 29.15
N VAL A 332 -20.04 15.03 28.75
CA VAL A 332 -19.71 15.61 27.43
C VAL A 332 -18.21 15.75 27.26
N PHE A 333 -17.53 16.39 28.22
CA PHE A 333 -16.10 16.65 28.12
C PHE A 333 -15.27 15.37 28.27
N THR A 334 -15.69 14.45 29.15
CA THR A 334 -15.03 13.15 29.31
C THR A 334 -15.14 12.31 28.04
N ASN A 335 -16.32 12.20 27.45
CA ASN A 335 -16.50 11.46 26.20
C ASN A 335 -15.73 12.11 25.04
N ALA A 336 -15.72 13.43 24.95
CA ALA A 336 -14.93 14.14 23.94
C ALA A 336 -13.42 13.89 24.10
N ALA A 337 -12.90 13.94 25.34
CA ALA A 337 -11.50 13.68 25.62
C ALA A 337 -11.09 12.23 25.30
N ILE A 338 -11.94 11.25 25.68
CA ILE A 338 -11.75 9.83 25.33
C ILE A 338 -11.77 9.65 23.81
N GLY A 339 -12.70 10.30 23.11
CA GLY A 339 -12.76 10.28 21.65
C GLY A 339 -11.45 10.75 21.01
N ILE A 340 -10.99 11.95 21.38
CA ILE A 340 -9.73 12.53 20.87
C ILE A 340 -8.54 11.59 21.13
N GLY A 341 -8.43 11.05 22.35
CA GLY A 341 -7.39 10.06 22.68
C GLY A 341 -7.48 8.80 21.82
N GLY A 342 -8.69 8.26 21.66
CA GLY A 342 -8.97 7.09 20.82
C GLY A 342 -8.64 7.33 19.34
N ARG A 343 -8.95 8.51 18.80
CA ARG A 343 -8.59 8.88 17.42
C ARG A 343 -7.08 8.94 17.24
N ALA A 344 -6.35 9.57 18.16
CA ALA A 344 -4.89 9.64 18.13
C ALA A 344 -4.25 8.25 18.20
N ALA A 345 -4.69 7.41 19.13
CA ALA A 345 -4.23 6.02 19.26
C ALA A 345 -4.56 5.20 17.99
N GLY A 346 -5.77 5.35 17.45
CA GLY A 346 -6.22 4.74 16.21
C GLY A 346 -5.41 5.16 14.99
N ALA A 347 -5.07 6.44 14.89
CA ALA A 347 -4.20 6.96 13.84
C ALA A 347 -2.79 6.36 13.96
N VAL A 348 -2.22 6.26 15.17
CA VAL A 348 -0.89 5.65 15.39
C VAL A 348 -0.91 4.17 14.99
N ALA A 349 -1.95 3.42 15.36
CA ALA A 349 -2.11 2.02 14.96
C ALA A 349 -2.21 1.88 13.44
N ARG A 350 -3.00 2.74 12.78
CA ARG A 350 -3.11 2.78 11.31
C ARG A 350 -1.80 3.14 10.63
N GLU A 351 -1.04 4.07 11.19
CA GLU A 351 0.25 4.47 10.66
C GLU A 351 1.27 3.32 10.80
N LEU A 352 1.45 2.77 12.00
CA LEU A 352 2.53 1.80 12.23
C LEU A 352 2.21 0.39 11.71
N LEU A 353 0.93 0.00 11.74
CA LEU A 353 0.50 -1.37 11.44
C LEU A 353 -0.47 -1.45 10.25
N GLY A 354 -1.22 -0.39 9.97
CA GLY A 354 -2.33 -0.41 9.01
C GLY A 354 -1.93 -0.94 7.65
N ARG A 355 -0.85 -0.44 7.02
CA ARG A 355 -0.44 -0.91 5.69
C ARG A 355 -0.14 -2.43 5.64
N LYS A 356 0.41 -3.00 6.72
CA LYS A 356 0.74 -4.43 6.80
C LYS A 356 -0.51 -5.28 7.00
N LEU A 357 -1.42 -4.82 7.85
CA LEU A 357 -2.60 -5.57 8.29
C LEU A 357 -3.82 -5.39 7.37
N THR A 358 -3.88 -4.31 6.61
CA THR A 358 -4.97 -4.01 5.68
C THR A 358 -4.82 -4.83 4.38
N LYS A 359 -5.91 -5.51 4.00
CA LYS A 359 -6.08 -6.13 2.68
C LYS A 359 -6.67 -5.11 1.70
N HIS A 360 -6.40 -5.29 0.41
CA HIS A 360 -6.83 -4.39 -0.68
C HIS A 360 -6.30 -2.95 -0.56
N VAL A 361 -5.05 -2.78 -0.08
CA VAL A 361 -4.36 -1.49 -0.15
C VAL A 361 -3.94 -1.25 -1.61
N PRO A 362 -4.35 -0.14 -2.25
CA PRO A 362 -3.87 0.22 -3.60
C PRO A 362 -2.35 0.28 -3.63
N GLY A 363 -1.72 -0.30 -4.66
CA GLY A 363 -0.25 -0.28 -4.81
C GLY A 363 0.51 -0.96 -3.66
N LYS A 364 -0.07 -1.97 -2.99
CA LYS A 364 0.60 -2.70 -1.90
C LYS A 364 1.96 -3.28 -2.30
N ASP A 365 2.09 -3.69 -3.56
CA ASP A 365 3.31 -4.28 -4.13
C ASP A 365 4.28 -3.22 -4.69
N VAL A 366 3.88 -1.94 -4.68
CA VAL A 366 4.71 -0.80 -5.07
C VAL A 366 5.28 -0.15 -3.80
N PRO A 367 6.59 0.13 -3.72
CA PRO A 367 7.15 0.91 -2.62
C PRO A 367 6.39 2.25 -2.51
N TYR A 368 5.94 2.62 -1.32
CA TYR A 368 5.28 3.91 -1.13
C TYR A 368 6.35 4.99 -1.28
N THR A 369 6.26 5.77 -2.36
CA THR A 369 7.22 6.83 -2.68
C THR A 369 6.81 8.10 -1.95
N ASP A 370 7.80 8.76 -1.34
CA ASP A 370 7.58 10.06 -0.71
C ASP A 370 7.09 11.07 -1.77
N PRO A 371 5.94 11.72 -1.60
CA PRO A 371 5.48 12.76 -2.52
C PRO A 371 6.48 13.93 -2.63
N ALA A 372 7.35 14.16 -1.64
CA ALA A 372 8.42 15.17 -1.72
C ALA A 372 9.57 14.78 -2.68
N ASN A 373 9.71 13.50 -3.02
CA ASN A 373 10.73 12.98 -3.95
C ASN A 373 10.15 12.57 -5.31
N THR A 374 8.86 12.81 -5.54
CA THR A 374 8.27 12.61 -6.86
C THR A 374 8.59 13.86 -7.69
N PRO A 375 9.23 13.74 -8.88
CA PRO A 375 9.48 14.91 -9.73
C PRO A 375 8.15 15.63 -9.94
N SER A 376 8.09 16.89 -9.51
CA SER A 376 6.92 17.74 -9.75
C SER A 376 6.71 17.79 -11.26
N ALA A 377 5.72 17.05 -11.74
CA ALA A 377 5.19 17.24 -13.07
C ALA A 377 4.61 18.66 -13.08
N LYS A 378 5.40 19.61 -13.57
CA LYS A 378 4.92 20.94 -13.91
C LYS A 378 3.74 20.73 -14.87
N ARG A 379 2.57 21.19 -14.44
CA ARG A 379 1.34 21.24 -15.22
C ARG A 379 1.53 22.05 -16.49
#